data_AF-A0A6A3HYZ7-F1
#
_entry.id   AF-A0A6A3HYZ7-F1
#
_cell.length_a   1.000
_cell.length_b   1.000
_cell.length_c   1.000
_cell.angle_alpha   90.00
_cell.angle_beta   90.00
_cell.angle_gamma   90.00
#
_symmetry.space_group_name_H-M   'P 1'
#
loop_
_entity.id
_entity.type
_entity.pdbx_description
1 polymer ?
#
loop_
_entity_poly.entity_id
_entity_poly.type
_entity_poly.pdbx_seq_one_letter_code
_entity_poly.pdbx_strand_id
1 'polypeptide(L)'
;MAGEKEDPFVAALGQRWGFLASWWTALKPCIEYEAYANGNTGEYVWDARDIVLEVTMPTRRGPRKDEETFRRDFQKVQEALALITAVEHADYHAYDYILTKHCRSVRGRYGEELDEVKIGTRFLLDLDMASHETQTDEGAITYDLVRFCGTHQREHPSEEYLTALSQIA
;
A
#
# COMPACT_ATOMS: atom_id res chain seq x y z
N MET A 1 31.91 9.21 -19.00
CA MET A 1 31.07 8.20 -18.33
C MET A 1 31.29 8.36 -16.83
N ALA A 2 30.67 9.38 -16.24
CA ALA A 2 30.71 9.57 -14.79
C ALA A 2 29.72 8.56 -14.20
N GLY A 3 30.21 7.59 -13.43
CA GLY A 3 29.35 6.75 -12.63
C GLY A 3 28.63 7.64 -11.62
N GLU A 4 27.31 7.71 -11.73
CA GLU A 4 26.48 8.32 -10.68
C GLU A 4 26.83 7.60 -9.39
N LYS A 5 27.49 8.31 -8.47
CA LYS A 5 27.65 7.83 -7.11
C LYS A 5 26.24 7.73 -6.55
N GLU A 6 25.83 6.51 -6.23
CA GLU A 6 24.57 6.23 -5.56
C GLU A 6 24.46 7.14 -4.33
N ASP A 7 23.35 7.85 -4.22
CA ASP A 7 23.12 8.81 -3.14
C ASP A 7 23.30 8.10 -1.79
N PRO A 8 24.15 8.61 -0.87
CA PRO A 8 24.39 7.97 0.43
C PRO A 8 23.10 7.75 1.24
N PHE A 9 22.07 8.57 1.03
CA PHE A 9 20.74 8.35 1.60
C PHE A 9 20.09 7.09 1.03
N VAL A 10 20.13 6.92 -0.30
CA VAL A 10 19.59 5.74 -0.99
C VAL A 10 20.30 4.47 -0.57
N ALA A 11 21.63 4.51 -0.46
CA ALA A 11 22.42 3.37 0.01
C ALA A 11 22.08 2.99 1.46
N ALA A 12 21.94 3.96 2.37
CA ALA A 12 21.55 3.72 3.75
C ALA A 12 20.12 3.16 3.87
N LEU A 13 19.21 3.66 3.05
CA LEU A 13 17.81 3.23 3.02
C LEU A 13 17.68 1.81 2.46
N GLY A 14 18.44 1.48 1.41
CA GLY A 14 18.56 0.12 0.88
C GLY A 14 19.14 -0.87 1.91
N GLN A 15 20.13 -0.45 2.71
CA GLN A 15 20.67 -1.29 3.79
C GLN A 15 19.67 -1.51 4.92
N ARG A 16 18.95 -0.46 5.34
CA ARG A 16 18.02 -0.52 6.47
C ARG A 16 16.69 -1.19 6.13
N TRP A 17 16.14 -0.89 4.95
CA TRP A 17 14.78 -1.27 4.57
C TRP A 17 14.72 -2.25 3.40
N GLY A 18 15.87 -2.70 2.87
CA GLY A 18 15.93 -3.59 1.70
C GLY A 18 15.18 -4.93 1.88
N PHE A 19 14.99 -5.39 3.11
CA PHE A 19 14.19 -6.58 3.42
C PHE A 19 12.71 -6.43 3.04
N LEU A 20 12.20 -5.21 2.90
CA LEU A 20 10.82 -4.92 2.49
C LEU A 20 10.62 -4.95 0.97
N ALA A 21 11.65 -5.29 0.19
CA ALA A 21 11.62 -5.21 -1.27
C ALA A 21 10.53 -6.02 -1.96
N SER A 22 10.26 -7.20 -1.45
CA SER A 22 9.18 -8.05 -1.94
C SER A 22 7.79 -7.45 -1.71
N TRP A 23 7.62 -6.65 -0.64
CA TRP A 23 6.34 -6.08 -0.22
C TRP A 23 5.96 -4.86 -1.03
N TRP A 24 6.85 -3.88 -1.22
CA TRP A 24 6.52 -2.74 -2.09
C TRP A 24 6.42 -3.13 -3.56
N THR A 25 7.11 -4.19 -4.00
CA THR A 25 6.92 -4.75 -5.35
C THR A 25 5.51 -5.30 -5.53
N ALA A 26 4.93 -5.88 -4.47
CA ALA A 26 3.54 -6.35 -4.47
C ALA A 26 2.52 -5.20 -4.40
N LEU A 27 2.84 -4.11 -3.69
CA LEU A 27 1.97 -2.92 -3.63
C LEU A 27 1.99 -2.07 -4.89
N LYS A 28 3.13 -2.02 -5.59
CA LYS A 28 3.31 -1.18 -6.78
C LYS A 28 2.19 -1.28 -7.83
N PRO A 29 1.70 -2.48 -8.23
CA PRO A 29 0.57 -2.57 -9.17
C PRO A 29 -0.79 -2.22 -8.56
N CYS A 30 -0.90 -2.22 -7.23
CA CYS A 30 -2.14 -1.94 -6.51
C CYS A 30 -2.31 -0.45 -6.20
N ILE A 31 -1.22 0.33 -6.16
CA ILE A 31 -1.30 1.76 -5.85
C ILE A 31 -1.54 2.53 -7.15
N GLU A 32 -2.75 3.06 -7.30
CA GLU A 32 -3.05 4.08 -8.29
C GLU A 32 -2.93 5.46 -7.64
N TYR A 33 -2.43 6.43 -8.41
CA TYR A 33 -2.22 7.79 -7.93
C TYR A 33 -3.29 8.70 -8.50
N GLU A 34 -4.24 9.10 -7.66
CA GLU A 34 -5.05 10.28 -7.92
C GLU A 34 -4.44 11.46 -7.13
N ALA A 35 -3.67 12.32 -7.81
CA ALA A 35 -3.56 13.70 -7.34
C ALA A 35 -5.00 14.18 -7.25
N TYR A 36 -5.49 14.56 -6.07
CA TYR A 36 -6.82 15.17 -5.95
C TYR A 36 -6.95 16.31 -6.96
N ALA A 37 -7.49 16.01 -8.14
CA ALA A 37 -7.89 16.99 -9.13
C ALA A 37 -9.22 17.45 -8.58
N ASN A 38 -9.16 18.52 -7.78
CA ASN A 38 -10.31 19.13 -7.19
C ASN A 38 -11.30 19.49 -8.31
N GLY A 39 -12.30 18.64 -8.49
CA GLY A 39 -13.09 18.59 -9.71
C GLY A 39 -14.43 17.90 -9.52
N ASN A 40 -15.06 18.07 -8.34
CA ASN A 40 -16.52 18.11 -8.12
C ASN A 40 -16.91 17.68 -6.70
N THR A 41 -16.45 18.40 -5.68
CA THR A 41 -17.25 18.49 -4.45
C THR A 41 -17.04 19.89 -3.90
N GLY A 42 -18.12 20.69 -3.90
CA GLY A 42 -18.13 22.10 -3.56
C GLY A 42 -17.90 22.36 -2.07
N GLU A 43 -16.75 21.98 -1.55
CA GLU A 43 -16.30 22.33 -0.20
C GLU A 43 -14.84 22.76 -0.28
N TYR A 44 -14.64 24.08 -0.33
CA TYR A 44 -13.34 24.71 -0.15
C TYR A 44 -12.84 24.42 1.28
N VAL A 45 -12.06 23.36 1.43
CA VAL A 45 -11.33 23.09 2.67
C VAL A 45 -9.90 23.57 2.48
N TRP A 46 -9.56 24.64 3.20
CA TRP A 46 -8.31 25.40 3.13
C TRP A 46 -7.11 24.76 3.86
N ASP A 47 -7.20 23.48 4.23
CA ASP A 47 -6.05 22.75 4.75
C ASP A 47 -5.41 21.98 3.60
N ALA A 48 -4.10 22.11 3.42
CA ALA A 48 -3.32 21.26 2.51
C ALA A 48 -3.49 19.81 2.96
N ARG A 49 -4.48 19.11 2.39
CA ARG A 49 -4.81 17.75 2.77
C ARG A 49 -3.65 16.85 2.35
N ASP A 50 -3.19 16.02 3.29
CA ASP A 50 -2.19 14.99 3.02
C ASP A 50 -2.54 14.22 1.73
N ILE A 51 -1.51 13.82 0.96
CA ILE A 51 -1.72 12.97 -0.21
C ILE A 51 -2.24 11.61 0.30
N VAL A 52 -3.43 11.22 -0.17
CA VAL A 52 -4.06 9.92 0.13
C VAL A 52 -3.73 8.94 -1.00
N LEU A 53 -3.36 7.71 -0.65
CA LEU A 53 -3.04 6.68 -1.63
C LEU A 53 -4.30 5.87 -1.98
N GLU A 54 -4.62 5.75 -3.27
CA GLU A 54 -5.65 4.83 -3.73
C GLU A 54 -5.04 3.44 -3.94
N VAL A 55 -5.71 2.41 -3.43
CA VAL A 55 -5.23 1.03 -3.46
C VAL A 55 -6.31 0.14 -4.07
N THR A 56 -6.07 -0.29 -5.31
CA THR A 56 -6.84 -1.32 -5.99
C THR A 56 -6.50 -2.69 -5.41
N MET A 57 -7.46 -3.26 -4.69
CA MET A 57 -7.31 -4.57 -4.09
C MET A 57 -7.42 -5.67 -5.14
N PRO A 58 -6.74 -6.82 -4.95
CA PRO A 58 -6.90 -7.97 -5.82
C PRO A 58 -8.39 -8.34 -5.94
N THR A 59 -8.85 -8.61 -7.16
CA THR A 59 -10.25 -8.99 -7.42
C THR A 59 -10.36 -10.47 -7.77
N ARG A 60 -11.54 -11.05 -7.50
CA ARG A 60 -11.86 -12.42 -7.96
C ARG A 60 -12.14 -12.51 -9.46
N ARG A 61 -12.36 -11.36 -10.13
CA ARG A 61 -12.72 -11.31 -11.55
C ARG A 61 -11.47 -11.30 -12.42
N GLY A 62 -11.07 -12.48 -12.90
CA GLY A 62 -9.97 -12.62 -13.86
C GLY A 62 -9.84 -14.04 -14.40
N PRO A 63 -9.15 -14.24 -15.53
CA PRO A 63 -8.96 -15.58 -16.09
C PRO A 63 -8.03 -16.38 -15.16
N ARG A 64 -8.61 -17.33 -14.41
CA ARG A 64 -7.93 -18.35 -13.60
C ARG A 64 -7.10 -17.83 -12.41
N LYS A 65 -7.74 -17.23 -11.41
CA LYS A 65 -7.23 -17.31 -10.04
C LYS A 65 -8.11 -18.28 -9.26
N ASP A 66 -7.52 -19.38 -8.80
CA ASP A 66 -8.12 -20.21 -7.76
C ASP A 66 -8.29 -19.38 -6.47
N GLU A 67 -9.26 -19.76 -5.63
CA GLU A 67 -9.58 -19.00 -4.41
C GLU A 67 -8.38 -18.93 -3.46
N GLU A 68 -7.53 -19.95 -3.39
CA GLU A 68 -6.31 -19.93 -2.56
C GLU A 68 -5.32 -18.87 -3.02
N THR A 69 -5.07 -18.77 -4.33
CA THR A 69 -4.20 -17.74 -4.91
C THR A 69 -4.77 -16.35 -4.71
N PHE A 70 -6.09 -16.17 -4.90
CA PHE A 70 -6.76 -14.90 -4.56
C PHE A 70 -6.56 -14.57 -3.08
N ARG A 71 -6.79 -15.55 -2.20
CA ARG A 71 -6.71 -15.36 -0.75
C ARG A 71 -5.33 -14.91 -0.32
N ARG A 72 -4.29 -15.54 -0.88
CA ARG A 72 -2.88 -15.22 -0.65
C ARG A 72 -2.52 -13.83 -1.18
N ASP A 73 -2.92 -13.50 -2.42
CA ASP A 73 -2.64 -12.19 -3.01
C ASP A 73 -3.31 -11.06 -2.21
N PHE A 74 -4.57 -11.27 -1.81
CA PHE A 74 -5.34 -10.34 -1.01
C PHE A 74 -4.69 -10.10 0.35
N GLN A 75 -4.32 -11.16 1.05
CA GLN A 75 -3.60 -11.09 2.33
C GLN A 75 -2.25 -10.37 2.17
N LYS A 76 -1.51 -10.67 1.10
CA LYS A 76 -0.21 -10.05 0.84
C LYS A 76 -0.31 -8.54 0.66
N VAL A 77 -1.33 -8.04 -0.04
CA VAL A 77 -1.57 -6.60 -0.17
C VAL A 77 -1.93 -5.98 1.18
N GLN A 78 -2.81 -6.62 1.95
CA GLN A 78 -3.19 -6.16 3.29
C GLN A 78 -2.00 -6.09 4.25
N GLU A 79 -1.15 -7.12 4.26
CA GLU A 79 0.07 -7.16 5.08
C GLU A 79 1.10 -6.14 4.62
N ALA A 80 1.25 -5.92 3.30
CA ALA A 80 2.12 -4.88 2.78
C ALA A 80 1.66 -3.47 3.20
N LEU A 81 0.35 -3.19 3.21
CA LEU A 81 -0.20 -1.92 3.71
C LEU A 81 0.06 -1.73 5.20
N ALA A 82 -0.03 -2.80 5.99
CA ALA A 82 0.34 -2.74 7.41
C ALA A 82 1.83 -2.45 7.60
N LEU A 83 2.71 -3.12 6.83
CA LEU A 83 4.15 -2.89 6.90
C LEU A 83 4.54 -1.46 6.50
N ILE A 84 3.98 -0.92 5.42
CA ILE A 84 4.32 0.45 4.98
C ILE A 84 3.84 1.49 5.99
N THR A 85 2.72 1.23 6.68
CA THR A 85 2.25 2.06 7.81
C THR A 85 3.20 1.97 9.00
N ALA A 86 3.73 0.78 9.31
CA ALA A 86 4.74 0.62 10.35
C ALA A 86 6.05 1.34 10.01
N VAL A 87 6.48 1.33 8.74
CA VAL A 87 7.63 2.11 8.26
C VAL A 87 7.38 3.60 8.44
N GLU A 88 6.19 4.10 8.12
CA GLU A 88 5.88 5.53 8.34
C GLU A 88 6.08 5.95 9.79
N HIS A 89 5.56 5.15 10.72
CA HIS A 89 5.72 5.41 12.15
C HIS A 89 7.18 5.32 12.64
N ALA A 90 8.00 4.45 12.04
CA ALA A 90 9.40 4.27 12.43
C ALA A 90 10.38 5.25 11.74
N ASP A 91 10.11 5.59 10.48
CA ASP A 91 10.96 6.39 9.60
C ASP A 91 10.15 6.94 8.41
N TYR A 92 9.56 8.12 8.59
CA TYR A 92 8.78 8.80 7.55
C TYR A 92 9.60 9.06 6.27
N HIS A 93 10.91 9.33 6.38
CA HIS A 93 11.75 9.57 5.19
C HIS A 93 11.91 8.30 4.35
N ALA A 94 11.99 7.13 5.01
CA ALA A 94 11.97 5.86 4.32
C ALA A 94 10.61 5.58 3.66
N TYR A 95 9.52 5.84 4.36
CA TYR A 95 8.16 5.72 3.83
C TYR A 95 7.96 6.56 2.56
N ASP A 96 8.30 7.84 2.63
CA ASP A 96 8.19 8.79 1.52
C ASP A 96 9.05 8.38 0.32
N TYR A 97 10.29 7.96 0.58
CA TYR A 97 11.18 7.47 -0.47
C TYR A 97 10.64 6.21 -1.16
N ILE A 98 10.13 5.24 -0.38
CA ILE A 98 9.59 3.99 -0.93
C ILE A 98 8.42 4.29 -1.85
N LEU A 99 7.51 5.16 -1.43
CA LEU A 99 6.33 5.51 -2.22
C LEU A 99 6.68 6.31 -3.48
N THR A 100 7.53 7.34 -3.35
CA THR A 100 7.90 8.19 -4.49
C THR A 100 8.76 7.45 -5.52
N LYS A 101 9.72 6.61 -5.10
CA LYS A 101 10.64 5.91 -6.00
C LYS A 101 10.14 4.55 -6.47
N HIS A 102 9.61 3.72 -5.57
CA HIS A 102 9.23 2.35 -5.92
C HIS A 102 7.77 2.25 -6.35
N CYS A 103 6.88 3.06 -5.77
CA CYS A 103 5.44 3.09 -6.10
C CYS A 103 5.06 4.24 -7.06
N ARG A 104 6.03 5.02 -7.55
CA ARG A 104 5.85 6.13 -8.51
C ARG A 104 4.84 7.20 -8.06
N SER A 105 4.70 7.42 -6.76
CA SER A 105 3.88 8.52 -6.23
C SER A 105 4.50 9.86 -6.66
N VAL A 106 3.79 10.63 -7.48
CA VAL A 106 4.26 11.95 -7.93
C VAL A 106 3.76 12.98 -6.92
N ARG A 107 4.65 13.80 -6.36
CA ARG A 107 4.25 14.98 -5.56
C ARG A 107 3.75 16.07 -6.50
N GLY A 108 2.45 16.05 -6.83
CA GLY A 108 1.78 17.10 -7.60
C GLY A 108 2.25 17.31 -9.05
N ARG A 109 1.88 18.45 -9.66
CA ARG A 109 2.31 18.83 -11.02
C ARG A 109 3.56 19.72 -10.99
N TYR A 110 4.33 19.67 -12.07
CA TYR A 110 5.53 20.50 -12.27
C TYR A 110 5.20 22.00 -12.08
N GLY A 111 5.80 22.64 -11.07
CA GLY A 111 5.64 24.08 -10.79
C GLY A 111 4.87 24.44 -9.52
N GLU A 112 4.35 23.47 -8.76
CA GLU A 112 3.76 23.71 -7.43
C GLU A 112 4.79 23.37 -6.35
N GLU A 113 5.02 24.28 -5.39
CA GLU A 113 5.88 24.07 -4.20
C GLU A 113 5.23 23.05 -3.24
N LEU A 114 5.19 21.78 -3.66
CA LEU A 114 4.55 20.68 -2.93
C LEU A 114 5.56 19.74 -2.26
N ASP A 115 6.83 20.13 -2.17
CA ASP A 115 7.82 19.40 -1.38
C ASP A 115 7.48 19.34 0.12
N GLU A 116 6.54 20.19 0.56
CA GLU A 116 6.05 20.28 1.94
C GLU A 116 4.82 19.42 2.24
N VAL A 117 4.11 18.89 1.23
CA VAL A 117 2.90 18.08 1.47
C VAL A 117 3.27 16.64 1.81
N LYS A 118 2.86 16.20 2.99
CA LYS A 118 3.11 14.82 3.45
C LYS A 118 2.19 13.84 2.73
N ILE A 119 2.71 12.63 2.51
CA ILE A 119 1.88 11.49 2.13
C ILE A 119 1.32 10.92 3.43
N GLY A 120 0.00 10.89 3.54
CA GLY A 120 -0.69 10.42 4.74
C GLY A 120 -0.77 8.89 4.77
N THR A 121 -0.80 8.32 5.97
CA THR A 121 -1.12 6.89 6.21
C THR A 121 -2.62 6.63 6.14
N ARG A 122 -3.28 7.23 5.15
CA ARG A 122 -4.69 7.02 4.83
C ARG A 122 -4.77 6.45 3.43
N PHE A 123 -5.49 5.35 3.30
CA PHE A 123 -5.64 4.63 2.04
C PHE A 123 -7.12 4.67 1.62
N LEU A 124 -7.38 5.03 0.37
CA LEU A 124 -8.65 4.82 -0.29
C LEU A 124 -8.62 3.43 -0.91
N LEU A 125 -9.50 2.52 -0.51
CA LEU A 125 -9.50 1.14 -1.01
C LEU A 125 -10.54 0.98 -2.11
N ASP A 126 -10.10 0.56 -3.30
CA ASP A 126 -10.99 0.06 -4.34
C ASP A 126 -11.16 -1.47 -4.17
N LEU A 127 -12.37 -1.87 -3.78
CA LEU A 127 -12.76 -3.22 -3.41
C LEU A 127 -14.01 -3.63 -4.19
N ASP A 128 -14.02 -4.85 -4.75
CA ASP A 128 -15.23 -5.40 -5.38
C ASP A 128 -16.27 -5.80 -4.32
N MET A 129 -17.14 -4.86 -3.97
CA MET A 129 -18.20 -5.01 -2.96
C MET A 129 -19.24 -6.08 -3.32
N ALA A 130 -19.35 -6.48 -4.59
CA ALA A 130 -20.28 -7.52 -5.03
C ALA A 130 -19.65 -8.92 -4.97
N SER A 131 -18.32 -9.00 -4.96
CA SER A 131 -17.58 -10.26 -4.87
C SER A 131 -17.58 -10.80 -3.44
N HIS A 132 -17.82 -12.09 -3.33
CA HIS A 132 -17.88 -12.80 -2.06
C HIS A 132 -17.44 -14.24 -2.25
N GLU A 133 -16.84 -14.81 -1.21
CA GLU A 133 -16.50 -16.22 -1.18
C GLU A 133 -17.78 -17.05 -1.01
N THR A 134 -18.01 -18.01 -1.91
CA THR A 134 -19.17 -18.92 -1.85
C THR A 134 -18.84 -20.25 -1.19
N GLN A 135 -17.56 -20.51 -0.90
CA GLN A 135 -17.07 -21.75 -0.28
C GLN A 135 -16.17 -21.41 0.90
N THR A 136 -16.76 -21.21 2.07
CA THR A 136 -16.05 -21.38 3.34
C THR A 136 -16.41 -22.75 3.91
N ASP A 137 -15.52 -23.34 4.72
CA ASP A 137 -15.76 -24.64 5.38
C ASP A 137 -17.04 -24.64 6.26
N GLU A 138 -17.55 -23.46 6.61
CA GLU A 138 -18.77 -23.27 7.41
C GLU A 138 -19.99 -22.78 6.60
N GLY A 139 -19.88 -22.63 5.27
CA GLY A 139 -20.96 -22.13 4.42
C GLY A 139 -21.27 -20.63 4.60
N ALA A 140 -20.43 -19.90 5.32
CA ALA A 140 -20.52 -18.45 5.50
C ALA A 140 -20.00 -17.71 4.26
N ILE A 141 -20.80 -16.77 3.76
CA ILE A 141 -20.37 -15.84 2.71
C ILE A 141 -19.45 -14.80 3.33
N THR A 142 -18.17 -14.81 2.97
CA THR A 142 -17.23 -13.78 3.41
C THR A 142 -17.02 -12.77 2.29
N TYR A 143 -17.49 -11.54 2.52
CA TYR A 143 -17.23 -10.41 1.65
C TYR A 143 -15.78 -9.94 1.78
N ASP A 144 -15.19 -9.42 0.69
CA ASP A 144 -13.81 -8.93 0.70
C ASP A 144 -13.58 -7.81 1.72
N LEU A 145 -14.58 -6.94 1.92
CA LEU A 145 -14.53 -5.92 2.95
C LEU A 145 -14.41 -6.52 4.36
N VAL A 146 -15.16 -7.60 4.65
CA VAL A 146 -15.08 -8.29 5.95
C VAL A 146 -13.73 -8.99 6.09
N ARG A 147 -13.20 -9.54 5.01
CA ARG A 147 -11.88 -10.18 5.01
C ARG A 147 -10.75 -9.17 5.26
N PHE A 148 -10.87 -7.96 4.71
CA PHE A 148 -9.92 -6.88 4.93
C PHE A 148 -10.03 -6.28 6.35
N CYS A 149 -11.23 -5.85 6.76
CA CYS A 149 -11.43 -5.15 8.03
C CYS A 149 -11.61 -6.06 9.24
N GLY A 150 -11.76 -7.37 9.02
CA GLY A 150 -11.98 -8.36 10.08
C GLY A 150 -10.72 -8.73 10.84
N THR A 151 -10.82 -9.75 11.68
CA THR A 151 -9.72 -10.23 12.53
C THR A 151 -8.78 -11.20 11.82
N HIS A 152 -9.07 -11.59 10.57
CA HIS A 152 -8.35 -12.65 9.86
C HIS A 152 -6.83 -12.41 9.80
N GLN A 153 -6.37 -11.19 9.48
CA GLN A 153 -4.94 -10.87 9.47
C GLN A 153 -4.26 -11.02 10.84
N ARG A 154 -5.00 -10.76 11.93
CA ARG A 154 -4.48 -10.88 13.30
C ARG A 154 -4.44 -12.33 13.76
N GLU A 155 -5.40 -13.14 13.32
CA GLU A 155 -5.54 -14.55 13.69
C GLU A 155 -4.67 -15.47 12.81
N HIS A 156 -4.44 -15.07 11.56
CA HIS A 156 -3.72 -15.85 10.54
C HIS A 156 -2.66 -15.03 9.79
N PRO A 157 -1.74 -14.31 10.47
CA PRO A 157 -0.67 -13.60 9.79
C PRO A 157 0.28 -14.55 9.07
N SER A 158 0.84 -14.13 7.94
CA SER A 158 1.92 -14.89 7.29
C SER A 158 3.22 -14.81 8.09
N GLU A 159 4.02 -15.87 8.05
CA GLU A 159 5.34 -15.90 8.70
C GLU A 159 6.28 -14.83 8.12
N GLU A 160 6.19 -14.60 6.81
CA GLU A 160 6.95 -13.55 6.11
C GLU A 160 6.59 -12.16 6.65
N TYR A 161 5.30 -11.90 6.90
CA TYR A 161 4.84 -10.63 7.46
C TYR A 161 5.35 -10.40 8.88
N LEU A 162 5.26 -11.41 9.76
CA LEU A 162 5.77 -11.30 11.14
C LEU A 162 7.29 -11.07 11.17
N THR A 163 8.02 -11.79 10.30
CA THR A 163 9.46 -11.62 10.16
C THR A 163 9.81 -10.21 9.69
N ALA A 164 9.08 -9.66 8.72
CA ALA A 164 9.27 -8.29 8.26
C ALA A 164 8.93 -7.28 9.37
N LEU A 165 7.77 -7.43 10.03
CA LEU A 165 7.32 -6.52 11.09
C LEU A 165 8.30 -6.48 12.26
N SER A 166 8.87 -7.62 12.66
CA SER A 166 9.87 -7.69 13.74
C SER A 166 11.19 -6.96 13.44
N GLN A 167 11.50 -6.71 12.17
CA GLN A 167 12.69 -5.94 11.76
C GLN A 167 12.42 -4.43 11.69
N ILE A 168 11.15 -4.01 11.73
CA ILE A 168 10.74 -2.61 11.81
C ILE A 168 10.73 -2.13 13.26
N ALA A 169 10.30 -3.00 14.19
CA ALA A 169 10.09 -2.72 15.61
C ALA A 169 11.38 -2.71 16.45
#